data_AF-A0A2N7YDQ6-F1
#
_entry.id   AF-A0A2N7YDQ6-F1
#
_cell.length_a   1.000
_cell.length_b   1.000
_cell.length_c   1.000
_cell.angle_alpha   90.00
_cell.angle_beta   90.00
_cell.angle_gamma   90.00
#
_symmetry.space_group_name_H-M   'P 1'
#
loop_
_entity.id
_entity.type
_entity.pdbx_description
1 polymer ?
#
loop_
_entity_poly.entity_id
_entity_poly.type
_entity_poly.pdbx_seq_one_letter_code
_entity_poly.pdbx_strand_id
1 'polypeptide(L)'
;LHTSKGSFILTLYEKRVAKNDLPFFLALMTHLAEHGVSCPLPVKARDGEALRELAGRPAAIITFLEGIWPRKPNVAHCAGVGEGLATMHLAGANFA
;
A
#
# COMPACT_ATOMS: atom_id res chain seq x y z
N LEU A 1 8.32 7.88 -8.92
CA LEU A 1 7.80 8.83 -9.92
C LEU A 1 7.74 10.20 -9.27
N HIS A 2 8.42 11.19 -9.84
CA HIS A 2 8.28 12.58 -9.39
C HIS A 2 7.50 13.33 -10.46
N THR A 3 6.48 14.07 -10.02
CA THR A 3 5.58 14.83 -10.88
C THR A 3 5.43 16.23 -10.32
N SER A 4 4.84 17.15 -11.09
CA SER A 4 4.46 18.47 -10.58
C SER A 4 3.40 18.43 -9.47
N LYS A 5 2.75 17.27 -9.24
CA LYS A 5 1.71 17.08 -8.23
C LYS A 5 2.16 16.24 -7.03
N GLY A 6 3.43 15.83 -6.98
CA GLY A 6 3.98 15.04 -5.88
C GLY A 6 4.75 13.80 -6.32
N SER A 7 5.10 13.00 -5.31
CA SER A 7 5.90 11.77 -5.45
C SER A 7 5.02 10.53 -5.31
N PHE A 8 5.27 9.55 -6.17
CA PHE A 8 4.51 8.30 -6.22
C PHE A 8 5.46 7.11 -6.45
N ILE A 9 4.99 5.91 -6.11
CA ILE A 9 5.67 4.66 -6.40
C ILE A 9 4.96 3.96 -7.55
N LEU A 10 5.73 3.47 -8.53
CA LEU A 10 5.22 2.56 -9.56
C LEU A 10 5.64 1.15 -9.17
N THR A 11 4.65 0.30 -8.90
CA THR A 11 4.86 -1.11 -8.57
C THR A 11 4.54 -1.96 -9.79
N LEU A 12 5.51 -2.76 -10.25
CA LEU A 12 5.33 -3.81 -11.25
C LEU A 12 5.28 -5.16 -10.51
N TYR A 13 4.13 -5.82 -10.54
CA TYR A 13 3.94 -7.10 -9.84
C TYR A 13 4.57 -8.23 -10.65
N GLU A 14 5.49 -8.96 -10.02
CA GLU A 14 6.17 -10.10 -10.63
C GLU A 14 5.46 -11.43 -10.33
N LYS A 15 5.94 -12.52 -10.92
CA LYS A 15 5.29 -13.84 -10.97
C LYS A 15 4.91 -14.45 -9.60
N ARG A 16 5.44 -13.95 -8.49
CA ARG A 16 5.11 -14.43 -7.14
C ARG A 16 3.77 -13.94 -6.61
N VAL A 17 3.11 -13.02 -7.31
CA VAL A 17 1.77 -12.54 -6.96
C VAL A 17 0.80 -13.00 -8.03
N ALA A 18 -0.22 -13.78 -7.64
CA ALA A 18 -1.27 -14.13 -8.58
C ALA A 18 -2.05 -12.86 -8.92
N LYS A 19 -2.25 -12.59 -10.22
CA LYS A 19 -2.95 -11.39 -10.69
C LYS A 19 -4.33 -11.23 -10.04
N ASN A 20 -4.99 -12.35 -9.76
CA ASN A 20 -6.33 -12.38 -9.17
C ASN A 20 -6.37 -12.00 -7.69
N ASP A 21 -5.22 -11.97 -7.00
CA ASP A 21 -5.14 -11.51 -5.61
C ASP A 21 -4.93 -9.99 -5.52
N LEU A 22 -4.50 -9.34 -6.61
CA LEU A 22 -4.23 -7.92 -6.65
C LEU A 22 -5.46 -7.07 -6.28
N PRO A 23 -6.68 -7.35 -6.78
CA PRO A 23 -7.88 -6.64 -6.33
C PRO A 23 -8.06 -6.68 -4.80
N PHE A 24 -7.83 -7.84 -4.17
CA PHE A 24 -7.90 -7.97 -2.71
C PHE A 24 -6.88 -7.08 -2.00
N PHE A 25 -5.61 -7.11 -2.41
CA PHE A 25 -4.58 -6.29 -1.76
C PHE A 25 -4.82 -4.79 -1.92
N LEU A 26 -5.24 -4.35 -3.11
CA LEU A 26 -5.54 -2.93 -3.36
C LEU A 26 -6.78 -2.47 -2.58
N ALA A 27 -7.81 -3.31 -2.50
CA ALA A 27 -9.00 -3.04 -1.72
C ALA A 27 -8.70 -3.00 -0.22
N LEU A 28 -7.90 -3.95 0.30
CA LEU A 28 -7.48 -3.98 1.70
C LEU A 28 -6.67 -2.73 2.08
N MET A 29 -5.72 -2.31 1.23
CA MET A 29 -4.98 -1.05 1.48
C MET A 29 -5.90 0.17 1.53
N THR A 30 -6.90 0.22 0.65
CA THR A 30 -7.89 1.32 0.64
C THR A 30 -8.71 1.31 1.91
N HIS A 31 -9.25 0.15 2.30
CA HIS A 31 -10.02 -0.03 3.52
C HIS A 31 -9.22 0.37 4.77
N LEU A 32 -7.99 -0.12 4.92
CA LEU A 32 -7.16 0.17 6.07
C LEU A 32 -6.87 1.68 6.20
N ALA A 33 -6.59 2.35 5.09
CA ALA A 33 -6.37 3.81 5.08
C ALA A 33 -7.62 4.59 5.49
N GLU A 34 -8.80 4.19 5.00
CA GLU A 34 -10.09 4.78 5.40
C GLU A 34 -10.39 4.59 6.89
N HIS A 35 -9.81 3.55 7.50
CA HIS A 35 -9.93 3.24 8.92
C HIS A 35 -8.73 3.72 9.76
N GLY A 36 -7.97 4.70 9.25
CA GLY A 36 -6.94 5.43 10.00
C GLY A 36 -5.56 4.76 10.06
N VAL A 37 -5.34 3.67 9.32
CA VAL A 37 -4.01 3.08 9.18
C VAL A 37 -3.19 3.94 8.21
N SER A 38 -2.02 4.40 8.64
CA SER A 38 -1.08 5.10 7.75
C SER A 38 -0.43 4.11 6.77
N CYS A 39 -1.12 3.77 5.69
CA CYS A 39 -0.62 2.90 4.62
C CYS A 39 -0.66 3.58 3.24
N PRO A 40 0.17 3.10 2.29
CA PRO A 40 0.15 3.61 0.93
C PRO A 40 -1.20 3.36 0.25
N LEU A 41 -1.66 4.29 -0.60
CA LEU A 41 -2.95 4.22 -1.28
C LEU A 41 -2.77 3.99 -2.78
N PRO A 42 -3.53 3.05 -3.39
CA PRO A 42 -3.59 2.92 -4.84
C PRO A 42 -4.16 4.19 -5.49
N VAL A 43 -3.44 4.76 -6.45
CA VAL A 43 -3.90 5.90 -7.23
C VAL A 43 -4.78 5.39 -8.37
N LYS A 44 -6.09 5.70 -8.29
CA LYS A 44 -7.05 5.39 -9.36
C LYS A 44 -6.75 6.23 -10.60
N ALA A 45 -6.83 5.60 -11.77
CA ALA A 45 -6.79 6.32 -13.03
C ALA A 45 -8.13 7.02 -13.32
N ARG A 46 -8.22 7.70 -14.46
CA ARG A 46 -9.41 8.50 -14.84
C ARG A 46 -10.68 7.66 -15.04
N ASP A 47 -10.52 6.38 -15.30
CA ASP A 47 -11.59 5.39 -15.42
C ASP A 47 -11.96 4.73 -14.08
N GLY A 48 -11.33 5.14 -12.97
CA GLY A 48 -11.57 4.59 -11.64
C GLY A 48 -10.73 3.35 -11.31
N GLU A 49 -10.04 2.77 -12.29
CA GLU A 49 -9.24 1.56 -12.11
C GLU A 49 -7.79 1.88 -11.71
N ALA A 50 -7.29 1.22 -10.67
CA ALA A 50 -5.92 1.39 -10.20
C ALA A 50 -4.95 0.37 -10.81
N LEU A 51 -5.42 -0.85 -11.09
CA LEU A 51 -4.60 -1.93 -11.64
C LEU A 51 -4.57 -1.86 -13.17
N ARG A 52 -3.36 -1.88 -13.73
CA ARG A 52 -3.14 -1.85 -15.18
C ARG A 52 -2.08 -2.86 -15.60
N GLU A 53 -1.78 -2.90 -16.88
CA GLU A 53 -0.63 -3.63 -17.41
C GLU A 53 0.41 -2.66 -17.95
N LEU A 54 1.68 -2.90 -17.63
CA LEU A 54 2.81 -2.14 -18.16
C LEU A 54 3.96 -3.12 -18.42
N ALA A 55 4.52 -3.08 -19.64
CA ALA A 55 5.58 -3.99 -20.07
C ALA A 55 5.24 -5.47 -19.80
N GLY A 56 4.00 -5.88 -20.12
CA GLY A 56 3.52 -7.26 -19.95
C GLY A 56 3.32 -7.71 -18.50
N ARG A 57 3.28 -6.78 -17.53
CA ARG A 57 3.13 -7.08 -16.10
C ARG A 57 2.02 -6.26 -15.48
N PRO A 58 1.26 -6.83 -14.50
CA PRO A 58 0.35 -6.03 -13.71
C PRO A 58 1.10 -4.90 -13.00
N ALA A 59 0.51 -3.72 -12.97
CA ALA A 59 1.14 -2.51 -12.46
C ALA A 59 0.14 -1.62 -11.72
N ALA A 60 0.59 -0.97 -10.65
CA ALA A 60 -0.19 0.04 -9.93
C ALA A 60 0.69 1.23 -9.55
N ILE A 61 0.10 2.42 -9.56
CA ILE A 61 0.70 3.62 -8.96
C ILE A 61 0.18 3.73 -7.53
N ILE A 62 1.08 4.01 -6.59
CA ILE A 62 0.78 4.09 -5.16
C ILE A 62 1.29 5.43 -4.62
N THR A 63 0.58 6.03 -3.66
CA THR A 63 1.06 7.23 -2.96
C THR A 63 2.38 6.96 -2.23
N PHE A 64 3.23 7.98 -2.14
CA PHE A 64 4.44 7.92 -1.35
C PHE A 64 4.12 8.21 0.13
N LEU A 65 4.60 7.36 1.04
CA LEU A 65 4.59 7.65 2.47
C LEU A 65 5.95 8.19 2.89
N GLU A 66 5.94 9.36 3.52
CA GLU A 66 7.14 9.91 4.14
C GLU A 66 7.52 9.12 5.38
N GLY A 67 8.82 8.90 5.56
CA GLY A 67 9.36 8.14 6.67
C GLY A 67 10.67 7.47 6.30
N ILE A 68 11.31 6.88 7.31
CA ILE A 68 12.55 6.12 7.16
C ILE A 68 12.36 4.76 7.79
N TRP A 69 12.93 3.72 7.18
CA TRP A 69 13.06 2.41 7.80
C TRP A 69 14.36 2.37 8.62
N PRO A 70 14.30 2.22 9.96
CA PRO A 70 15.51 2.21 10.77
C PRO A 70 16.41 1.02 10.41
N ARG A 71 17.68 1.27 10.08
CA ARG A 71 18.67 0.20 9.79
C ARG A 71 19.07 -0.59 11.03
N LYS A 72 18.94 0.00 12.21
CA LYS A 72 19.21 -0.62 13.52
C LYS A 72 17.98 -0.37 14.41
N PRO A 73 16.96 -1.26 14.38
CA PRO A 73 15.80 -1.11 15.23
C PRO A 73 16.19 -1.18 16.71
N ASN A 74 15.44 -0.48 17.57
CA ASN A 74 15.62 -0.48 19.01
C ASN A 74 14.29 -0.88 19.68
N VAL A 75 14.27 -0.98 21.01
CA VAL A 75 13.07 -1.42 21.75
C VAL A 75 11.86 -0.50 21.49
N ALA A 76 12.07 0.81 21.37
CA ALA A 76 10.99 1.76 21.05
C ALA A 76 10.41 1.53 19.64
N HIS A 77 11.26 1.23 18.65
CA HIS A 77 10.79 0.85 17.31
C HIS A 77 9.97 -0.45 17.35
N CYS A 78 10.38 -1.45 18.15
CA CYS A 78 9.61 -2.69 18.30
C CYS A 78 8.23 -2.43 18.93
N ALA A 79 8.16 -1.57 19.94
CA ALA A 79 6.88 -1.17 20.54
C ALA A 79 5.97 -0.49 19.50
N GLY A 80 6.50 0.45 18.72
CA GLY A 80 5.75 1.13 17.64
C GLY A 80 5.28 0.17 16.54
N VAL A 81 6.05 -0.85 16.19
CA VAL A 81 5.61 -1.92 15.27
C VAL A 81 4.43 -2.68 15.88
N GLY A 82 4.48 -3.02 17.17
CA GLY A 82 3.40 -3.71 17.86
C GLY A 82 2.10 -2.90 17.86
N GLU A 83 2.18 -1.61 18.18
CA GLU A 83 1.03 -0.68 18.12
C GLU A 83 0.46 -0.54 16.71
N GLY A 84 1.33 -0.37 15.71
CA GLY A 84 0.93 -0.30 14.31
C GLY A 84 0.25 -1.58 13.83
N LEU A 85 0.76 -2.75 14.23
CA LEU A 85 0.17 -4.04 13.87
C LEU A 85 -1.18 -4.27 14.54
N ALA A 86 -1.34 -3.89 15.81
CA ALA A 86 -2.63 -3.96 16.50
C ALA A 86 -3.67 -3.06 15.82
N THR A 87 -3.29 -1.82 15.49
CA THR A 87 -4.14 -0.87 14.76
C THR A 87 -4.56 -1.45 13.41
N MET A 88 -3.63 -2.03 12.65
CA MET A 88 -3.92 -2.67 11.36
C MET A 88 -4.92 -3.84 11.51
N HIS A 89 -4.72 -4.73 12.49
CA HIS A 89 -5.63 -5.85 12.71
C HIS A 89 -7.04 -5.40 13.10
N LEU A 90 -7.17 -4.40 13.96
CA LEU A 90 -8.47 -3.86 14.37
C LEU A 90 -9.19 -3.17 13.20
N ALA A 91 -8.46 -2.37 12.41
CA ALA A 91 -9.00 -1.73 11.21
C ALA A 91 -9.45 -2.75 10.15
N GLY A 92 -8.70 -3.84 10.00
CA GLY A 92 -9.00 -4.90 9.03
C GLY A 92 -10.08 -5.89 9.46
N ALA A 93 -10.53 -5.87 10.71
CA ALA A 93 -11.45 -6.88 11.26
C ALA A 93 -12.80 -6.97 10.52
N ASN A 94 -13.24 -5.86 9.91
CA ASN A 94 -14.52 -5.76 9.18
C ASN A 94 -14.32 -5.62 7.67
N PHE A 95 -13.14 -5.95 7.14
CA PHE A 95 -12.91 -5.95 5.70
C PHE A 95 -13.65 -7.12 5.04
N ALA A 96 -14.58 -6.83 4.13
CA ALA A 96 -15.42 -7.80 3.42
C ALA A 96 -15.60 -7.41 1.95
#